data_AF-A0A6A4SNZ4-F1
#
_entry.id   AF-A0A6A4SNZ4-F1
#
_cell.length_a   1.000
_cell.length_b   1.000
_cell.length_c   1.000
_cell.angle_alpha   90.00
_cell.angle_beta   90.00
_cell.angle_gamma   90.00
#
_symmetry.space_group_name_H-M   'P 1'
#
loop_
_entity.id
_entity.type
_entity.pdbx_description
1 polymer ?
#
loop_
_entity_poly.entity_id
_entity_poly.type
_entity_poly.pdbx_seq_one_letter_code
_entity_poly.pdbx_strand_id
1 'polypeptide(L)'
;MSLRLFTCDVPSWPRFQRLQKLRVITLKTLTLRPKEFNGQLCIVCPWHKYKITLAEGEGLYQAVEDPTAKPLRTHWRSKGVKQRIHKVTEVNGEVYVTLNDSIEAIESDVYQTETYRSVSLKAQSKPKPRK
;
A
#
# COMPACT_ATOMS: atom_id res chain seq x y z
N MET A 1 -17.51 4.75 3.93
CA MET A 1 -16.66 3.56 4.13
C MET A 1 -15.21 3.99 4.11
N SER A 2 -14.55 3.94 5.28
CA SER A 2 -13.14 4.35 5.45
C SER A 2 -12.28 3.10 5.46
N LEU A 3 -11.58 2.83 4.36
CA LEU A 3 -10.66 1.70 4.26
C LEU A 3 -9.33 2.10 4.91
N ARG A 4 -9.05 1.51 6.07
CA ARG A 4 -7.73 1.62 6.72
C ARG A 4 -6.82 0.59 6.06
N LEU A 5 -5.81 1.05 5.33
CA LEU A 5 -4.72 0.18 4.87
C LEU A 5 -3.78 -0.07 6.05
N PHE A 6 -3.62 -1.35 6.39
CA PHE A 6 -2.80 -1.79 7.50
C PHE A 6 -1.44 -2.26 7.00
N THR A 7 -0.36 -1.66 7.49
CA THR A 7 0.99 -2.24 7.44
C THR A 7 1.33 -2.75 8.83
N CYS A 8 1.69 -4.02 8.95
CA CYS A 8 2.12 -4.60 10.21
C CYS A 8 3.58 -4.23 10.53
N ASP A 9 3.81 -3.77 11.76
CA ASP A 9 5.07 -3.96 12.48
C ASP A 9 5.03 -5.36 13.08
N VAL A 10 5.99 -6.23 12.72
CA VAL A 10 6.11 -7.57 13.32
C VAL A 10 7.38 -7.58 14.17
N PRO A 11 7.29 -7.56 15.51
CA PRO A 11 8.40 -7.99 16.35
C PRO A 11 8.40 -9.53 16.41
N SER A 12 9.60 -10.10 16.33
CA SER A 12 9.89 -11.53 16.40
C SER A 12 9.37 -12.18 17.69
N TRP A 13 8.53 -13.23 17.59
CA TRP A 13 8.37 -14.29 18.60
C TRP A 13 7.54 -15.50 18.11
N PRO A 14 7.57 -16.68 18.78
CA PRO A 14 7.44 -17.97 18.13
C PRO A 14 6.00 -18.47 18.06
N ARG A 15 5.69 -19.13 16.93
CA ARG A 15 4.77 -20.25 16.72
C ARG A 15 3.72 -20.49 17.82
N PHE A 16 2.62 -19.75 17.77
CA PHE A 16 1.32 -20.17 18.33
C PHE A 16 0.21 -19.32 17.70
N GLN A 17 -0.87 -19.96 17.24
CA GLN A 17 -2.02 -19.32 16.59
C GLN A 17 -2.50 -18.12 17.41
N ARG A 18 -2.27 -16.90 16.89
CA ARG A 18 -2.77 -15.67 17.50
C ARG A 18 -3.44 -14.85 16.41
N LEU A 19 -4.78 -14.79 16.51
CA LEU A 19 -5.54 -13.62 16.11
C LEU A 19 -4.88 -12.41 16.77
N GLN A 20 -3.97 -11.76 16.06
CA GLN A 20 -3.29 -10.58 16.57
C GLN A 20 -4.34 -9.47 16.61
N LYS A 21 -4.81 -9.16 17.82
CA LYS A 21 -5.56 -7.94 18.15
C LYS A 21 -4.60 -6.76 17.94
N LEU A 22 -4.39 -6.39 16.68
CA LEU A 22 -3.49 -5.31 16.29
C LEU A 22 -4.14 -3.99 16.70
N ARG A 23 -3.56 -3.36 17.73
CA ARG A 23 -3.69 -1.91 17.92
C ARG A 23 -3.29 -1.27 16.59
N VAL A 24 -4.18 -0.47 16.03
CA VAL A 24 -4.03 0.22 14.76
C VAL A 24 -2.74 1.03 14.78
N ILE A 25 -1.65 0.49 14.24
CA ILE A 25 -0.40 1.23 14.05
C ILE A 25 -0.62 2.11 12.83
N THR A 26 -0.91 3.36 13.13
CA THR A 26 -1.13 4.45 12.21
C THR A 26 0.14 4.66 11.37
N LEU A 27 0.15 4.20 10.11
CA LEU A 27 0.84 4.97 9.06
C LEU A 27 0.32 6.40 9.23
N LYS A 28 1.19 7.37 9.54
CA LYS A 28 0.87 8.82 9.62
C LYS A 28 -0.38 9.09 8.80
N THR A 29 -1.50 9.40 9.46
CA THR A 29 -2.87 9.38 8.93
C THR A 29 -2.99 10.24 7.69
N LEU A 30 -2.61 9.69 6.54
CA LEU A 30 -2.87 10.24 5.24
C LEU A 30 -4.14 9.51 4.84
N THR A 31 -5.26 10.16 5.09
CA THR A 31 -6.59 9.67 4.72
C THR A 31 -6.64 9.53 3.19
N LEU A 32 -6.15 8.41 2.67
CA LEU A 32 -6.16 8.13 1.25
C LEU A 32 -7.59 7.78 0.88
N ARG A 33 -8.27 8.71 0.22
CA ARG A 33 -9.60 8.44 -0.33
C ARG A 33 -9.44 7.51 -1.55
N PRO A 34 -10.11 6.35 -1.55
CA PRO A 34 -10.17 5.51 -2.74
C PRO A 34 -10.77 6.29 -3.91
N LYS A 35 -10.26 6.01 -5.11
CA LYS A 35 -10.77 6.54 -6.38
C LYS A 35 -10.89 5.41 -7.38
N GLU A 36 -11.90 5.47 -8.23
CA GLU A 36 -12.10 4.50 -9.28
C GLU A 36 -11.26 4.84 -10.53
N PHE A 37 -10.59 3.83 -11.08
CA PHE A 37 -9.88 3.90 -12.35
C PHE A 37 -10.10 2.60 -13.10
N ASN A 38 -10.52 2.68 -14.37
CA ASN A 38 -10.77 1.49 -15.20
C ASN A 38 -11.76 0.49 -14.55
N GLY A 39 -12.77 0.98 -13.83
CA GLY A 39 -13.71 0.14 -13.08
C GLY A 39 -13.14 -0.51 -11.81
N GLN A 40 -11.91 -0.16 -11.42
CA GLN A 40 -11.23 -0.70 -10.24
C GLN A 40 -11.04 0.38 -9.18
N LEU A 41 -11.41 0.08 -7.93
CA LEU A 41 -11.10 0.96 -6.80
C LEU A 41 -9.61 0.93 -6.49
N CYS A 42 -8.98 2.10 -6.46
CA CYS A 42 -7.56 2.26 -6.20
C CYS A 42 -7.29 3.29 -5.11
N ILE A 43 -6.17 3.14 -4.43
CA ILE A 43 -5.54 4.24 -3.69
C ILE A 43 -4.56 5.01 -4.57
N VAL A 44 -4.45 6.31 -4.33
CA VAL A 44 -3.50 7.16 -5.03
C VAL A 44 -2.44 7.64 -4.05
N CYS A 45 -1.19 7.26 -4.31
CA CYS A 45 -0.06 7.73 -3.52
C CYS A 45 0.02 9.27 -3.56
N PRO A 46 0.14 9.96 -2.42
CA PRO A 46 0.14 11.42 -2.38
C PRO A 46 1.42 12.02 -2.97
N TRP A 47 2.54 11.29 -2.88
CA TRP A 47 3.86 11.75 -3.31
C TRP A 47 4.08 11.54 -4.81
N HIS A 48 3.82 10.33 -5.31
CA HIS A 48 4.16 9.95 -6.70
C HIS A 48 2.95 9.74 -7.62
N LYS A 49 1.71 9.87 -7.09
CA LYS A 49 0.45 9.68 -7.83
C LYS A 49 0.28 8.29 -8.48
N TYR A 50 1.03 7.31 -8.02
CA TYR A 50 0.82 5.90 -8.36
C TYR A 50 -0.55 5.45 -7.89
N LYS A 51 -1.20 4.63 -8.71
CA LYS A 51 -2.54 4.11 -8.49
C LYS A 51 -2.39 2.63 -8.21
N ILE A 52 -2.78 2.20 -7.01
CA ILE A 52 -2.69 0.80 -6.57
C ILE A 52 -4.10 0.26 -6.38
N THR A 53 -4.44 -0.84 -7.04
CA THR A 53 -5.78 -1.46 -6.90
C THR A 53 -5.97 -2.00 -5.48
N LEU A 54 -7.18 -1.85 -4.94
CA LEU A 54 -7.50 -2.36 -3.61
C LEU A 54 -7.70 -3.88 -3.58
N ALA A 55 -8.13 -4.47 -4.70
CA ALA A 55 -8.40 -5.90 -4.80
C ALA A 55 -7.09 -6.71 -4.83
N GLU A 56 -6.18 -6.36 -5.74
CA GLU A 56 -5.01 -7.19 -6.09
C GLU A 56 -3.67 -6.50 -5.81
N GLY A 57 -3.67 -5.21 -5.44
CA GLY A 57 -2.43 -4.47 -5.19
C GLY A 57 -1.64 -4.14 -6.46
N GLU A 58 -2.31 -4.13 -7.61
CA GLU A 58 -1.70 -3.86 -8.91
C GLU A 58 -1.42 -2.37 -9.13
N GLY A 59 -0.27 -2.08 -9.73
CA GLY A 59 0.07 -0.71 -10.14
C GLY A 59 -0.52 -0.35 -11.50
N LEU A 60 -1.51 0.54 -11.55
CA LEU A 60 -2.12 0.98 -12.81
C LEU A 60 -1.42 2.21 -13.41
N TYR A 61 -1.32 2.22 -14.74
CA TYR A 61 -0.86 3.36 -15.53
C TYR A 61 -1.63 3.49 -16.84
N GLN A 62 -1.64 4.70 -17.41
CA GLN A 62 -2.15 4.94 -18.77
C GLN A 62 -0.98 4.81 -19.75
N ALA A 63 -1.06 3.82 -20.63
CA ALA A 63 -0.12 3.64 -21.73
C ALA A 63 -0.58 4.46 -22.93
N VAL A 64 0.37 5.06 -23.64
CA VAL A 64 0.12 5.75 -24.92
C VAL A 64 0.39 4.75 -26.04
N GLU A 65 -0.56 4.59 -26.97
CA GLU A 65 -0.40 3.68 -28.12
C GLU A 65 0.59 4.22 -29.13
N ASP A 66 0.34 5.44 -29.61
CA ASP A 66 1.18 6.15 -30.55
C ASP A 66 1.46 7.55 -30.00
N PRO A 67 2.72 7.87 -29.63
CA PRO A 67 3.07 9.18 -29.11
C PRO A 67 3.05 10.30 -30.16
N THR A 68 2.96 9.96 -31.45
CA THR A 68 2.94 10.92 -32.57
C THR A 68 1.52 11.27 -33.03
N ALA A 69 0.55 10.39 -32.76
CA ALA A 69 -0.85 10.61 -33.12
C ALA A 69 -1.53 11.69 -32.26
N LYS A 70 -2.36 12.52 -32.90
CA LYS A 70 -3.22 13.51 -32.23
C LYS A 70 -4.69 13.26 -32.61
N PRO A 71 -5.61 13.09 -31.64
CA PRO A 71 -5.38 13.11 -30.19
C PRO A 71 -4.66 11.86 -29.68
N LEU A 72 -3.90 12.01 -28.59
CA LEU A 72 -3.24 10.89 -27.92
C LEU A 72 -4.29 9.88 -27.44
N ARG A 73 -4.18 8.65 -27.92
CA ARG A 73 -4.99 7.54 -27.43
C ARG A 73 -4.25 6.87 -26.28
N THR A 74 -4.92 6.77 -25.14
CA THR A 74 -4.38 6.07 -23.98
C THR A 74 -5.32 4.98 -23.51
N HIS A 75 -4.74 3.91 -23.00
CA HIS A 75 -5.48 2.82 -22.38
C HIS A 75 -4.82 2.40 -21.07
N TRP A 76 -5.62 1.85 -20.16
CA TRP A 76 -5.12 1.40 -18.87
C TRP A 76 -4.33 0.10 -19.02
N ARG A 77 -3.21 0.02 -18.31
CA ARG A 77 -2.35 -1.17 -18.19
C ARG A 77 -1.95 -1.38 -16.74
N SER A 78 -1.66 -2.64 -16.42
CA SER A 78 -1.11 -3.05 -15.12
C SER A 78 0.41 -3.17 -15.21
N LYS A 79 1.12 -2.75 -14.16
CA LYS A 79 2.54 -3.02 -13.92
C LYS A 79 2.74 -4.33 -13.13
N GLY A 80 1.68 -5.12 -12.94
CA GLY A 80 1.64 -6.25 -12.02
C GLY A 80 1.42 -5.81 -10.57
N VAL A 81 1.41 -6.80 -9.67
CA VAL A 81 1.27 -6.61 -8.23
C VAL A 81 2.48 -5.83 -7.69
N LYS A 82 2.21 -4.65 -7.12
CA LYS A 82 3.23 -3.77 -6.51
C LYS A 82 3.09 -3.66 -5.00
N GLN A 83 1.91 -3.98 -4.46
CA GLN A 83 1.60 -3.90 -3.04
C GLN A 83 1.04 -5.22 -2.55
N ARG A 84 1.62 -5.80 -1.50
CA ARG A 84 1.08 -6.99 -0.85
C ARG A 84 -0.30 -6.71 -0.27
N ILE A 85 -1.28 -7.52 -0.65
CA ILE A 85 -2.65 -7.45 -0.12
C ILE A 85 -2.77 -8.41 1.07
N HIS A 86 -3.40 -7.90 2.13
CA HIS A 86 -3.77 -8.67 3.31
C HIS A 86 -5.29 -8.86 3.33
N LYS A 87 -5.72 -10.00 3.87
CA LYS A 87 -7.15 -10.29 3.97
C LYS A 87 -7.74 -9.51 5.14
N VAL A 88 -8.85 -8.82 4.90
CA VAL A 88 -9.60 -8.10 5.92
C VAL A 88 -10.95 -8.78 6.11
N THR A 89 -11.34 -9.01 7.36
CA THR A 89 -12.63 -9.58 7.73
C THR A 89 -13.29 -8.72 8.80
N GLU A 90 -14.55 -8.36 8.60
CA GLU A 90 -15.34 -7.64 9.59
C GLU A 90 -16.28 -8.60 10.32
N VAL A 91 -16.23 -8.61 11.65
CA VAL A 91 -17.10 -9.45 12.50
C VAL A 91 -17.63 -8.57 13.62
N ASN A 92 -18.95 -8.43 13.71
CA ASN A 92 -19.63 -7.63 14.74
C ASN A 92 -19.11 -6.17 14.83
N GLY A 93 -18.81 -5.55 13.68
CA GLY A 93 -18.28 -4.18 13.60
C GLY A 93 -16.79 -4.06 13.99
N GLU A 94 -16.13 -5.17 14.34
CA GLU A 94 -14.69 -5.21 14.54
C GLU A 94 -13.98 -5.66 13.26
N VAL A 95 -12.86 -5.00 12.95
CA VAL A 95 -12.06 -5.28 11.76
C VAL A 95 -10.85 -6.12 12.14
N TYR A 96 -10.74 -7.28 11.50
CA TYR A 96 -9.64 -8.22 11.65
C TYR A 96 -8.83 -8.27 10.36
N VAL A 97 -7.51 -8.40 10.49
CA VAL A 97 -6.59 -8.50 9.36
C VAL A 97 -5.83 -9.81 9.48
N THR A 98 -5.92 -10.65 8.45
CA THR A 98 -5.06 -11.83 8.28
C THR A 98 -3.92 -11.44 7.35
N LEU A 99 -2.69 -11.50 7.88
CA LEU A 99 -1.50 -11.20 7.11
C LEU A 99 -1.33 -12.24 6.00
N ASN A 100 -0.87 -11.76 4.85
CA ASN A 100 -0.47 -12.61 3.75
C ASN A 100 1.01 -12.92 3.95
N ASP A 101 1.33 -14.17 4.24
CA ASP A 101 2.64 -14.69 4.54
C ASP A 101 3.28 -15.45 3.37
N SER A 102 2.77 -15.23 2.14
CA SER A 102 3.34 -15.84 0.96
C SER A 102 4.81 -15.46 0.77
N ILE A 103 5.59 -16.42 0.28
CA ILE A 103 7.04 -16.33 0.15
C ILE A 103 7.43 -15.49 -1.09
N GLU A 104 6.52 -15.31 -2.05
CA GLU A 104 6.82 -14.52 -3.24
C GLU A 104 7.18 -13.09 -2.85
N ALA A 105 8.35 -12.61 -3.24
CA ALA A 105 8.78 -11.26 -2.94
C ALA A 105 7.95 -10.25 -3.75
N ILE A 106 7.36 -9.28 -3.06
CA ILE A 106 6.66 -8.14 -3.66
C ILE A 106 7.49 -6.88 -3.39
N GLU A 107 7.52 -5.95 -4.35
CA GLU A 107 8.30 -4.71 -4.23
C GLU A 107 8.01 -3.92 -2.95
N SER A 108 6.77 -3.97 -2.45
CA SER A 108 6.38 -3.33 -1.19
C SER A 108 7.10 -3.88 0.04
N ASP A 109 7.56 -5.13 0.02
CA ASP A 109 8.10 -5.82 1.19
C ASP A 109 9.40 -5.16 1.66
N VAL A 110 10.18 -4.59 0.73
CA VAL A 110 11.41 -3.82 1.04
C VAL A 110 11.12 -2.69 2.02
N TYR A 111 9.99 -2.00 1.86
CA TYR A 111 9.60 -0.87 2.69
C TYR A 111 9.11 -1.28 4.09
N GLN A 112 8.79 -2.57 4.29
CA GLN A 112 8.37 -3.12 5.58
C GLN A 112 9.56 -3.57 6.46
N THR A 113 10.75 -3.73 5.88
CA THR A 113 11.95 -4.19 6.58
C THR A 113 12.39 -3.22 7.69
N GLU A 114 13.01 -3.77 8.75
CA GLU A 114 13.54 -2.99 9.87
C GLU A 114 14.62 -1.99 9.42
N THR A 115 15.46 -2.40 8.47
CA THR A 115 16.51 -1.56 7.89
C THR A 115 15.91 -0.34 7.20
N TYR A 116 14.88 -0.53 6.37
CA TYR A 116 14.21 0.59 5.69
C TYR A 116 13.47 1.50 6.67
N ARG A 117 12.73 0.91 7.63
CA ARG A 117 12.01 1.67 8.67
C ARG A 117 12.94 2.52 9.52
N SER A 118 14.06 1.95 9.98
CA SER A 118 15.03 2.67 10.82
C SER A 118 15.73 3.81 10.10
N VAL A 119 16.08 3.65 8.82
CA VAL A 119 16.64 4.73 7.98
C VAL A 119 15.61 5.85 7.78
N SER A 120 14.34 5.50 7.51
CA SER A 120 13.27 6.48 7.34
C SER A 120 13.02 7.30 8.62
N LEU A 121 13.08 6.66 9.79
CA LEU A 121 12.96 7.34 11.09
C LEU A 121 14.12 8.32 11.33
N LYS A 122 15.36 7.91 11.03
CA LYS A 122 16.54 8.78 11.14
C LYS A 122 16.52 9.97 10.17
N ALA A 123 15.96 9.79 8.97
CA ALA A 123 15.79 10.88 8.01
C ALA A 123 14.78 11.93 8.50
N GLN A 124 13.73 11.50 9.22
CA GLN A 124 12.70 12.39 9.76
C GLN A 124 13.14 13.13 11.03
N SER A 125 14.11 12.60 11.77
CA SER A 125 14.65 13.25 12.98
C SER A 125 15.70 14.32 12.69
N LYS A 126 16.14 14.49 11.43
CA LYS A 126 17.06 15.59 11.08
C LYS A 126 16.29 16.91 11.10
N PRO A 127 16.69 17.89 11.94
CA PRO A 127 16.02 19.18 11.98
C PRO A 127 16.16 19.88 10.62
N LYS A 128 15.06 20.44 10.10
CA LYS A 128 15.11 21.28 8.90
C LYS A 128 16.06 22.45 9.16
N PRO A 129 17.03 22.74 8.26
CA PRO A 129 17.83 23.95 8.39
C PRO A 129 16.88 25.15 8.33
N ARG A 130 16.94 26.01 9.35
CA ARG A 130 16.22 27.29 9.35
C ARG A 130 16.81 28.13 8.21
N LYS A 131 15.97 28.47 7.22
CA LYS A 131 16.25 29.54 6.26
C LYS A 131 15.90 30.87 6.91
#